data_AF-A0A931TAV3-F1
#
_entry.id   AF-A0A931TAV3-F1
#
_cell.length_a   1.000
_cell.length_b   1.000
_cell.length_c   1.000
_cell.angle_alpha   90.00
_cell.angle_beta   90.00
_cell.angle_gamma   90.00
#
_symmetry.space_group_name_H-M   'P 1'
#
loop_
_entity.id
_entity.type
_entity.pdbx_description
1 polymer ?
#
loop_
_entity_poly.entity_id
_entity_poly.type
_entity_poly.pdbx_seq_one_letter_code
_entity_poly.pdbx_strand_id
1 'polypeptide(L)'
;MKLTLVRDYLTLVRREARTRFEAGMTPEDAARDIKLGPFRAWSDAERILPNVMRCYQEFQNEVDQPMDLPRMLAGMEALRGEPSAHVCL
;
A
#
# COMPACT_ATOMS: atom_id res chain seq x y z
N MET A 1 2.33 2.17 19.85
CA MET A 1 2.81 1.37 18.70
C MET A 1 4.29 1.05 18.91
N LYS A 2 4.69 -0.23 18.97
CA LYS A 2 6.13 -0.60 19.08
C LYS A 2 6.81 -0.30 17.73
N LEU A 3 7.92 0.43 17.72
CA LEU A 3 8.65 0.82 16.50
C LEU A 3 9.02 -0.36 15.60
N THR A 4 9.24 -1.54 16.19
CA THR A 4 9.51 -2.79 15.46
C THR A 4 8.37 -3.18 14.52
N LEU A 5 7.11 -3.04 14.94
CA LEU A 5 5.95 -3.39 14.12
C LEU A 5 5.80 -2.49 12.89
N VAL A 6 6.13 -1.20 13.03
CA VAL A 6 6.11 -0.25 11.90
C VAL A 6 7.19 -0.60 10.90
N ARG A 7 8.41 -0.91 11.37
CA ARG A 7 9.51 -1.36 10.51
C ARG A 7 9.13 -2.64 9.77
N ASP A 8 8.55 -3.62 10.46
CA ASP A 8 8.18 -4.90 9.87
C ASP A 8 7.06 -4.72 8.84
N TYR A 9 6.09 -3.84 9.10
CA TYR A 9 5.06 -3.42 8.14
C TYR A 9 5.67 -2.75 6.90
N LEU A 10 6.54 -1.76 7.05
CA LEU A 10 7.15 -1.05 5.92
C LEU A 10 8.06 -1.98 5.10
N THR A 11 8.75 -2.92 5.75
CA THR A 11 9.55 -3.95 5.08
C THR A 11 8.67 -4.86 4.23
N LEU A 12 7.54 -5.32 4.78
CA LEU A 12 6.55 -6.11 4.06
C LEU A 12 6.02 -5.35 2.84
N VAL A 13 5.54 -4.12 3.04
CA VAL A 13 4.95 -3.31 1.96
C VAL A 13 5.96 -3.07 0.84
N ARG A 14 7.21 -2.70 1.17
CA ARG A 14 8.25 -2.47 0.16
C ARG A 14 8.53 -3.72 -0.67
N ARG A 15 8.66 -4.89 -0.01
CA ARG A 15 8.92 -6.17 -0.69
C ARG A 15 7.77 -6.52 -1.64
N GLU A 16 6.54 -6.47 -1.15
CA GLU A 16 5.36 -6.85 -1.94
C GLU A 16 5.08 -5.86 -3.08
N ALA A 17 5.32 -4.56 -2.84
CA ALA A 17 5.21 -3.52 -3.86
C ALA A 17 6.22 -3.73 -5.00
N ARG A 18 7.46 -4.16 -4.69
CA ARG A 18 8.49 -4.47 -5.71
C ARG A 18 8.00 -5.52 -6.70
N THR A 19 7.48 -6.64 -6.20
CA THR A 19 6.98 -7.73 -7.05
C THR A 19 5.86 -7.28 -7.99
N ARG A 20 4.95 -6.43 -7.50
CA ARG A 20 3.81 -5.93 -8.29
C ARG A 20 4.21 -4.86 -9.30
N PHE A 21 5.19 -4.03 -8.92
CA PHE A 21 5.81 -3.07 -9.82
C PHE A 21 6.49 -3.79 -11.00
N GLU A 22 7.27 -4.83 -10.73
CA GLU A 22 7.91 -5.66 -11.76
C GLU A 22 6.90 -6.41 -12.63
N ALA A 23 5.71 -6.70 -12.10
CA ALA A 23 4.59 -7.27 -12.84
C ALA A 23 3.78 -6.22 -13.64
N GLY A 24 4.16 -4.92 -13.58
CA GLY A 24 3.48 -3.85 -14.31
C GLY A 24 2.12 -3.44 -13.74
N MET A 25 1.81 -3.80 -12.49
CA MET A 25 0.56 -3.39 -11.84
C MET A 25 0.54 -1.89 -11.56
N THR A 26 -0.65 -1.31 -11.46
CA THR A 26 -0.80 0.06 -10.95
C THR A 26 -0.61 0.09 -9.42
N PRO A 27 -0.26 1.24 -8.82
CA PRO A 27 -0.21 1.37 -7.36
C PRO A 27 -1.53 0.99 -6.67
N GLU A 28 -2.67 1.33 -7.26
CA GLU A 28 -3.99 1.03 -6.74
C GLU A 28 -4.30 -0.46 -6.76
N ASP A 29 -4.02 -1.13 -7.88
CA ASP A 29 -4.22 -2.59 -7.99
C ASP A 29 -3.27 -3.32 -7.06
N ALA A 30 -2.01 -2.87 -6.97
CA ALA A 30 -1.05 -3.42 -6.05
C ALA A 30 -1.51 -3.25 -4.58
N ALA A 31 -2.00 -2.07 -4.22
CA ALA A 31 -2.52 -1.81 -2.87
C ALA A 31 -3.70 -2.71 -2.49
N ARG A 32 -4.57 -3.07 -3.45
CA ARG A 32 -5.66 -4.05 -3.24
C ARG A 32 -5.15 -5.48 -3.13
N ASP A 33 -4.15 -5.86 -3.94
CA ASP A 33 -3.64 -7.23 -4.01
C ASP A 33 -2.71 -7.62 -2.83
N ILE A 34 -2.01 -6.65 -2.22
CA ILE A 34 -1.05 -6.93 -1.14
C ILE A 34 -1.77 -7.48 0.11
N LYS A 35 -1.36 -8.70 0.50
CA LYS A 35 -1.85 -9.35 1.72
C LYS A 35 -1.10 -8.84 2.95
N LEU A 36 -1.74 -7.94 3.71
CA LEU A 36 -1.16 -7.34 4.93
C LEU A 36 -1.02 -8.30 6.13
N GLY A 37 -1.65 -9.48 6.08
CA GLY A 37 -1.61 -10.45 7.17
C GLY A 37 -2.03 -9.82 8.51
N PRO A 38 -1.20 -9.90 9.58
CA PRO A 38 -1.54 -9.38 10.91
C PRO A 38 -1.77 -7.86 10.93
N PHE A 39 -1.22 -7.12 9.97
CA PHE A 39 -1.39 -5.66 9.89
C PHE A 39 -2.75 -5.23 9.33
N ARG A 40 -3.56 -6.16 8.79
CA ARG A 40 -4.93 -5.88 8.29
C ARG A 40 -5.86 -5.37 9.39
N ALA A 41 -5.62 -5.74 10.65
CA ALA A 41 -6.45 -5.32 11.78
C ALA A 41 -6.18 -3.87 12.24
N TRP A 42 -5.24 -3.17 11.61
CA TRP A 42 -4.95 -1.78 11.95
C TRP A 42 -6.06 -0.85 11.41
N SER A 43 -6.38 0.19 12.18
CA SER A 43 -7.51 1.11 11.92
C SER A 43 -7.43 1.88 10.60
N ASP A 44 -6.24 1.98 10.01
CA ASP A 44 -5.97 2.78 8.82
C ASP A 44 -5.32 1.92 7.72
N ALA A 45 -5.94 0.79 7.39
CA ALA A 45 -5.41 -0.17 6.42
C ALA A 45 -5.26 0.46 5.02
N GLU A 46 -6.06 1.48 4.67
CA GLU A 46 -5.96 2.21 3.41
C GLU A 46 -4.63 2.96 3.25
N ARG A 47 -3.87 3.18 4.34
CA ARG A 47 -2.52 3.75 4.28
C ARG A 47 -1.53 2.86 3.52
N ILE A 48 -1.90 1.64 3.16
CA ILE A 48 -1.13 0.84 2.22
C ILE A 48 -0.92 1.57 0.89
N LEU A 49 -1.92 2.27 0.37
CA LEU A 49 -1.83 2.96 -0.93
C LEU A 49 -0.73 4.03 -0.97
N PRO A 50 -0.71 5.05 -0.08
CA PRO A 50 0.37 6.04 -0.11
C PRO A 50 1.76 5.43 0.05
N ASN A 51 1.90 4.34 0.84
CA ASN A 51 3.17 3.64 0.96
C ASN A 51 3.59 2.93 -0.33
N VAL A 52 2.63 2.33 -1.05
CA VAL A 52 2.87 1.70 -2.36
C VAL A 52 3.21 2.76 -3.41
N MET A 53 2.45 3.86 -3.48
CA MET A 53 2.74 4.98 -4.39
C MET A 53 4.15 5.53 -4.15
N ARG A 54 4.55 5.67 -2.87
CA ARG A 54 5.90 6.10 -2.53
C ARG A 54 6.97 5.11 -2.96
N CYS A 55 6.74 3.81 -2.75
CA CYS A 55 7.64 2.77 -3.26
C CYS A 55 7.78 2.87 -4.79
N TYR A 56 6.69 3.08 -5.52
CA TYR A 56 6.73 3.18 -6.99
C TYR A 56 7.52 4.40 -7.47
N GLN A 57 7.37 5.56 -6.82
CA GLN A 57 8.23 6.71 -7.11
C GLN A 57 9.71 6.39 -6.86
N GLU A 58 10.04 5.74 -5.73
CA GLU A 58 11.42 5.33 -5.45
C GLU A 58 11.97 4.35 -6.48
N PHE A 59 11.13 3.46 -6.99
CA PHE A 59 11.52 2.45 -7.96
C PHE A 59 11.78 3.04 -9.36
N GLN A 60 11.11 4.15 -9.66
CA GLN A 60 11.26 4.91 -10.90
C GLN A 60 12.32 6.03 -10.78
N ASN A 61 12.89 6.26 -9.59
CA ASN A 61 13.75 7.40 -9.27
C ASN A 61 13.06 8.76 -9.36
N GLU A 62 11.76 8.82 -9.04
CA GLU A 62 10.90 10.02 -9.07
C GLU A 62 10.63 10.57 -7.66
N VAL A 63 11.58 10.39 -6.75
CA VAL A 63 11.43 10.70 -5.32
C VAL A 63 11.26 12.19 -5.03
N ASP A 64 11.76 13.02 -5.95
CA ASP A 64 11.71 14.48 -6.01
C ASP A 64 10.37 14.99 -6.56
N GLN A 65 9.62 14.14 -7.26
CA GLN A 65 8.32 14.49 -7.80
C GLN A 65 7.27 14.52 -6.68
N PRO A 66 6.38 15.53 -6.68
CA PRO A 66 5.30 15.58 -5.70
C PRO A 66 4.38 14.37 -5.88
N MET A 67 3.86 13.86 -4.77
CA MET A 67 2.82 12.83 -4.81
C MET A 67 1.52 13.43 -5.35
N ASP A 68 0.83 12.70 -6.22
CA ASP A 68 -0.51 13.06 -6.69
C ASP A 68 -1.53 12.88 -5.54
N LEU A 69 -1.69 13.93 -4.74
CA LEU A 69 -2.55 13.92 -3.55
C LEU A 69 -4.03 13.67 -3.90
N PRO A 70 -4.63 14.30 -4.94
CA PRO A 70 -6.00 13.98 -5.33
C PRO A 70 -6.20 12.50 -5.65
N ARG A 71 -5.31 11.90 -6.45
CA ARG A 71 -5.38 10.47 -6.79
C ARG A 71 -5.21 9.57 -5.56
N MET A 72 -4.23 9.89 -4.72
CA MET A 72 -3.95 9.17 -3.47
C MET A 72 -5.18 9.16 -2.55
N LEU A 73 -5.78 10.33 -2.29
CA LEU A 73 -6.92 10.45 -1.38
C LEU A 73 -8.14 9.70 -1.91
N ALA A 74 -8.46 9.84 -3.21
CA ALA A 74 -9.54 9.11 -3.85
C ALA A 74 -9.34 7.58 -3.79
N GLY A 75 -8.11 7.11 -4.01
CA GLY A 75 -7.79 5.69 -3.89
C GLY A 75 -7.88 5.16 -2.45
N MET A 76 -7.49 5.97 -1.46
CA MET A 76 -7.65 5.62 -0.04
C MET A 76 -9.13 5.51 0.36
N GLU A 77 -9.98 6.42 -0.14
CA GLU A 77 -11.43 6.33 0.05
C GLU A 77 -12.00 5.07 -0.58
N ALA A 78 -11.59 4.73 -1.80
CA ALA A 78 -12.01 3.50 -2.47
C ALA A 78 -11.62 2.24 -1.66
N LEU A 79 -10.41 2.20 -1.09
CA LEU A 79 -9.96 1.08 -0.25
C LEU A 79 -10.73 0.94 1.07
N ARG A 80 -11.18 2.06 1.67
CA ARG A 80 -12.05 2.01 2.86
C ARG A 80 -13.43 1.42 2.55
N GLY A 81 -13.95 1.69 1.36
CA GLY A 81 -15.27 1.26 0.91
C GLY A 81 -15.33 -0.22 0.51
N GLU A 82 -14.20 -0.88 0.32
CA GLU A 82 -14.18 -2.29 -0.06
C GLU A 82 -14.48 -3.19 1.14
N PRO A 83 -15.49 -4.10 1.04
CA PRO A 83 -15.60 -5.20 1.97
C PRO A 83 -14.31 -6.00 1.83
N SER A 84 -13.54 -6.11 2.91
CA SER A 84 -12.30 -6.87 2.87
C SER A 84 -12.58 -8.28 2.35
N ALA A 85 -12.19 -8.59 1.11
CA ALA A 85 -12.54 -9.81 0.38
C ALA A 85 -11.90 -11.10 0.94
N HIS A 86 -11.48 -11.09 2.19
CA HIS A 86 -10.90 -12.21 2.93
C HIS A 86 -11.53 -12.32 4.32
N VAL A 87 -12.86 -12.22 4.40
CA VAL A 87 -13.61 -12.95 5.43
C VAL A 87 -13.51 -14.41 5.05
N CYS A 88 -12.52 -15.09 5.61
CA CYS A 88 -12.58 -16.55 5.68
C CYS A 88 -13.72 -16.87 6.66
N LEU A 89 -14.68 -17.66 6.16
CA LEU A 89 -15.53 -18.53 6.97
C LEU A 89 -14.68 -19.33 7.96
#